data_AF-A0A3S4LY29-F1
#
_entry.id   AF-A0A3S4LY29-F1
#
_cell.length_a   1.000
_cell.length_b   1.000
_cell.length_c   1.000
_cell.angle_alpha   90.00
_cell.angle_beta   90.00
_cell.angle_gamma   90.00
#
_symmetry.space_group_name_H-M   'P 1'
#
loop_
_entity.id
_entity.type
_entity.pdbx_description
1 polymer ?
#
loop_
_entity_poly.entity_id
_entity_poly.type
_entity_poly.pdbx_seq_one_letter_code
_entity_poly.pdbx_strand_id
1 'polypeptide(L)' 'MVRVGALPTAALGILPAAIGRFHQQQKSTSLQVATMNNTMLLAGLKSGEIDLGIGRMSDPELMGGLNYELLFFRIA' A
#
# COMPACT_ATOMS: atom_id res chain seq x y z
N MET A 1 -6.89 -1.36 -13.82
CA MET A 1 -7.23 -0.85 -12.48
C MET A 1 -6.21 -1.41 -11.51
N VAL A 2 -5.63 -0.59 -10.65
CA VAL A 2 -4.67 -1.04 -9.63
C VAL A 2 -5.32 -0.90 -8.26
N ARG A 3 -5.27 -1.97 -7.47
CA ARG A 3 -5.88 -2.08 -6.14
C ARG A 3 -4.82 -1.84 -5.08
N VAL A 4 -4.99 -0.77 -4.31
CA VAL A 4 -4.02 -0.31 -3.32
C VAL A 4 -4.63 -0.45 -1.93
N GLY A 5 -4.02 -1.30 -1.11
CA GLY A 5 -4.29 -1.37 0.32
C GLY A 5 -3.36 -0.43 1.08
N ALA A 6 -3.87 0.25 2.11
CA ALA A 6 -3.03 1.08 2.96
C ALA A 6 -3.41 0.99 4.44
N LEU A 7 -2.42 1.04 5.32
CA LEU A 7 -2.69 1.27 6.74
C LEU A 7 -3.26 2.69 6.94
N PRO A 8 -4.18 2.91 7.90
CA PRO A 8 -4.79 4.23 8.13
C PRO A 8 -3.76 5.36 8.26
N THR A 9 -2.65 5.08 8.94
CA THR A 9 -1.57 6.05 9.18
C THR A 9 -0.81 6.43 7.91
N ALA A 10 -0.67 5.50 6.97
CA ALA A 10 -0.03 5.78 5.68
C ALA A 10 -1.01 6.44 4.70
N ALA A 11 -2.28 6.03 4.75
CA ALA A 11 -3.37 6.59 3.95
C ALA A 11 -3.52 8.10 4.13
N LEU A 12 -3.46 8.58 5.37
CA LEU A 12 -3.60 10.01 5.65
C LEU A 12 -2.31 10.80 5.33
N GLY A 13 -1.14 10.18 5.45
CA GLY A 13 0.14 10.87 5.32
C GLY A 13 0.62 11.07 3.89
N ILE A 14 0.56 10.03 3.06
CA ILE A 14 1.29 10.02 1.77
C ILE A 14 0.43 9.75 0.53
N LEU A 15 -0.66 8.97 0.67
CA LEU A 15 -1.40 8.47 -0.49
C LEU A 15 -2.05 9.58 -1.33
N PRO A 16 -2.73 10.60 -0.76
CA PRO A 16 -3.37 11.63 -1.58
C PRO A 16 -2.38 12.36 -2.50
N ALA A 17 -1.23 12.76 -1.97
CA ALA A 17 -0.20 13.45 -2.75
C ALA A 17 0.43 12.53 -3.81
N ALA A 18 0.72 11.26 -3.46
CA ALA A 18 1.26 10.29 -4.39
C ALA A 18 0.29 9.97 -5.55
N ILE A 19 -0.99 9.76 -5.23
CA ILE A 19 -2.06 9.51 -6.22
C ILE A 19 -2.24 10.72 -7.15
N GLY A 20 -2.23 11.94 -6.60
CA GLY A 20 -2.33 13.16 -7.39
C GLY A 20 -1.21 13.26 -8.43
N ARG A 21 0.05 13.02 -8.03
CA ARG A 21 1.21 13.01 -8.94
C ARG A 21 1.13 11.85 -9.93
N PHE A 22 0.73 10.66 -9.49
CA PHE A 22 0.58 9.49 -10.35
C PHE A 22 -0.43 9.75 -11.47
N HIS A 23 -1.61 10.29 -11.17
CA HIS A 23 -2.62 10.57 -12.19
C HIS A 23 -2.19 11.65 -13.21
N GLN A 24 -1.28 12.57 -12.84
CA GLN A 24 -0.72 13.51 -13.81
C GLN A 24 0.13 12.81 -14.87
N GLN A 25 0.81 11.72 -14.48
CA GLN A 25 1.69 10.93 -15.35
C GLN A 25 0.93 9.80 -16.06
N GLN A 26 -0.06 9.20 -15.39
CA GLN A 26 -0.78 7.99 -15.83
C GLN A 26 -2.29 8.22 -15.85
N LYS A 27 -2.74 9.10 -16.75
CA LYS A 27 -4.12 9.60 -16.80
C LYS A 27 -5.20 8.54 -17.03
N SER A 28 -4.86 7.44 -17.70
CA SER A 28 -5.79 6.36 -18.04
C SER A 28 -5.85 5.24 -16.99
N THR A 29 -4.96 5.26 -15.99
CA THR A 29 -4.92 4.20 -14.98
C THR A 29 -5.82 4.55 -13.80
N SER A 30 -6.88 3.77 -13.59
CA SER A 30 -7.73 3.89 -12.41
C SER A 30 -7.11 3.20 -11.19
N LEU A 31 -7.13 3.88 -10.05
CA LEU A 31 -6.75 3.33 -8.75
C LEU A 31 -7.99 3.06 -7.89
N GLN A 32 -8.05 1.89 -7.27
CA GLN A 32 -8.98 1.60 -6.17
C GLN A 32 -8.18 1.58 -4.88
N VAL A 33 -8.58 2.36 -3.88
CA VAL A 33 -7.85 2.49 -2.62
C VAL A 33 -8.75 2.06 -1.46
N ALA A 34 -8.23 1.20 -0.59
CA ALA A 34 -8.91 0.79 0.63
C ALA A 34 -7.98 0.88 1.84
N THR A 35 -8.51 1.36 2.95
CA THR A 35 -7.82 1.32 4.23
C THR A 35 -7.98 -0.07 4.84
N MET A 36 -6.88 -0.68 5.27
CA MET A 36 -6.84 -2.03 5.82
C MET A 36 -6.01 -2.06 7.10
N ASN A 37 -6.27 -3.02 7.98
CA ASN A 37 -5.30 -3.34 9.02
C ASN A 37 -4.14 -4.18 8.44
N ASN A 38 -3.08 -4.36 9.22
CA ASN A 38 -1.86 -4.98 8.74
C ASN A 38 -2.03 -6.44 8.32
N THR A 39 -2.80 -7.21 9.08
CA THR A 39 -3.09 -8.62 8.77
C THR A 39 -3.87 -8.75 7.46
N MET A 40 -4.90 -7.91 7.27
CA MET A 40 -5.67 -7.86 6.03
C MET A 40 -4.80 -7.44 4.84
N LEU A 41 -3.89 -6.49 5.03
CA LEU A 41 -2.98 -6.03 3.98
C LEU A 41 -2.07 -7.17 3.49
N LEU A 42 -1.45 -7.90 4.42
CA LEU A 42 -0.58 -9.02 4.08
C LEU A 42 -1.36 -10.17 3.43
N ALA A 43 -2.55 -10.49 3.95
CA ALA A 43 -3.41 -11.51 3.37
C ALA A 43 -3.83 -11.15 1.94
N GLY A 44 -4.26 -9.91 1.71
CA GLY A 44 -4.69 -9.42 0.39
C GLY A 44 -3.55 -9.39 -0.63
N LEU A 45 -2.31 -9.08 -0.20
CA LEU A 45 -1.14 -9.17 -1.08
C LEU A 45 -0.83 -10.62 -1.46
N LYS A 46 -0.84 -11.53 -0.48
CA LYS A 46 -0.54 -12.96 -0.71
C LYS A 46 -1.60 -13.65 -1.58
N SER A 47 -2.87 -13.25 -1.45
CA SER A 47 -3.96 -13.79 -2.26
C SER A 47 -4.07 -13.14 -3.65
N GLY A 48 -3.42 -12.00 -3.87
CA GLY A 48 -3.60 -11.19 -5.08
C GLY A 48 -4.93 -10.42 -5.12
N GLU A 49 -5.60 -10.26 -3.98
CA GLU A 49 -6.78 -9.41 -3.84
C GLU A 49 -6.43 -7.92 -3.94
N ILE A 50 -5.21 -7.54 -3.55
CA ILE A 50 -4.64 -6.21 -3.79
C ILE A 50 -3.28 -6.33 -4.49
N ASP A 51 -2.95 -5.30 -5.28
CA ASP A 51 -1.75 -5.28 -6.12
C ASP A 51 -0.57 -4.60 -5.40
N LEU A 52 -0.86 -3.63 -4.53
CA LEU A 52 0.13 -2.87 -3.79
C LEU A 52 -0.34 -2.60 -2.36
N GLY A 53 0.57 -2.75 -1.40
CA GLY A 53 0.33 -2.46 0.01
C GLY A 53 1.25 -1.37 0.53
N ILE A 54 0.66 -0.35 1.17
CA ILE A 54 1.40 0.71 1.86
C ILE A 54 1.17 0.58 3.36
N GLY A 55 2.16 0.04 4.06
CA GLY A 55 2.02 -0.29 5.47
C GLY A 55 3.34 -0.28 6.22
N ARG A 56 3.28 -0.81 7.44
CA ARG A 56 4.46 -1.03 8.27
C ARG A 56 5.04 -2.40 7.94
N MET A 57 6.37 -2.53 7.95
CA MET A 57 6.98 -3.86 7.92
C MET A 57 6.50 -4.65 9.14
N SER A 58 6.39 -5.96 8.94
CA SER A 58 5.88 -6.93 9.91
C SER A 58 6.94 -7.97 10.19
N ASP A 59 6.59 -8.98 11.00
CA ASP A 59 7.45 -10.14 11.20
C ASP A 59 7.87 -10.74 9.85
N PRO A 60 9.18 -10.98 9.60
CA PRO A 60 9.68 -11.61 8.39
C PRO A 60 8.94 -12.90 8.00
N GLU A 61 8.51 -13.71 8.98
CA GLU A 61 7.76 -14.96 8.71
C GLU A 61 6.42 -14.68 8.01
N LEU A 62 5.76 -13.58 8.38
CA LEU A 62 4.50 -13.15 7.77
C LEU A 62 4.72 -12.47 6.41
N MET A 63 5.93 -12.00 6.12
CA MET A 63 6.27 -11.29 4.88
C MET A 63 6.89 -12.19 3.81
N GLY A 64 7.13 -13.47 4.11
CA GLY A 64 7.63 -14.43 3.13
C GLY A 64 6.81 -14.44 1.83
N GLY A 65 7.51 -14.37 0.70
CA GLY A 65 6.92 -14.33 -0.65
C GLY A 65 6.45 -12.94 -1.10
N LEU A 66 6.58 -11.90 -0.28
CA LEU A 66 6.27 -10.53 -0.65
C LEU A 66 7.54 -9.73 -0.92
N ASN A 67 7.49 -8.89 -1.95
CA ASN A 67 8.50 -7.86 -2.17
C ASN A 67 8.13 -6.62 -1.35
N TYR A 68 9.13 -5.97 -0.75
CA TYR A 68 8.94 -4.75 0.03
C TYR A 68 10.08 -3.78 -0.16
N GLU A 69 9.73 -2.49 -0.10
CA GLU A 69 10.68 -1.37 -0.15
C GLU A 69 10.37 -0.41 1.00
N LEU A 70 11.41 0.13 1.62
CA LEU A 70 11.26 1.13 2.67
C LEU A 70 10.90 2.48 2.03
N LEU A 71 9.70 2.99 2.35
CA LEU A 71 9.24 4.29 1.83
C LEU A 71 9.73 5.48 2.66
N PHE A 72 9.61 5.42 3.98
CA PHE A 72 10.06 6.46 4.90
C PHE A 72 10.08 5.93 6.33
N PHE A 73 10.87 6.58 7.19
CA PHE A 73 10.77 6.42 8.64
C PHE A 73 9.80 7.46 9.18
N ARG A 74 8.76 7.00 9.91
CA ARG A 74 7.97 7.91 10.72
C ARG A 74 8.70 8.12 12.05
N ILE A 75 9.33 9.28 12.20
CA ILE A 75 9.82 9.75 13.49
C ILE A 75 8.58 10.25 14.26
N ALA A 76 8.38 9.75 15.47
CA ALA A 76 7.29 10.18 16.35
C ALA A 76 7.53 11.61 16.84
#